data_AF-A0A353AZH1-F1
#
_entry.id   AF-A0A353AZH1-F1
#
_cell.length_a   1.000
_cell.length_b   1.000
_cell.length_c   1.000
_cell.angle_alpha   90.00
_cell.angle_beta   90.00
_cell.angle_gamma   90.00
#
_symmetry.space_group_name_H-M   'P 1'
#
loop_
_entity.id
_entity.type
_entity.pdbx_description
1 polymer ?
#
loop_
_entity_poly.entity_id
_entity_poly.type
_entity_poly.pdbx_seq_one_letter_code
_entity_poly.pdbx_strand_id
1 'polypeptide(L)'
;MTEVPASRQLIPKQQWKFVACLSQERTLRNSTAHNIVTFALLLFFAGCYSQPERGSRPNVDLDSVGREDAERAAQADPGAEEEVEEPTEALSGEQAWITNDQLPWEASFLQYLNGVRVGYTQFSILPPALENSRQVTIRRDDSIEFTRAGQTSRIKVSLESQETADGRMLDFVETTVNGRHTLVTKARLSRGVLRLTTTVGDETKTESVKIPFGTWGVMGIQALLMQDPMQPGQKRTATIYVPSLRKVVNVNLVAGQLEDTALLEGQRAELLPIEVTQMIDETNGSQSINWVN
;
A
#
# COMPACT_ATOMS: atom_id res chain seq x y z
N MET A 1 -49.57 5.33 -34.52
CA MET A 1 -49.12 6.17 -33.39
C MET A 1 -48.21 5.30 -32.56
N THR A 2 -46.91 5.58 -32.63
CA THR A 2 -45.83 4.72 -32.15
C THR A 2 -45.33 5.32 -30.83
N GLU A 3 -45.50 4.59 -29.73
CA GLU A 3 -44.98 5.00 -28.42
C GLU A 3 -43.45 4.87 -28.39
N VAL A 4 -42.80 5.97 -28.05
CA VAL A 4 -41.35 6.05 -27.83
C VAL A 4 -41.08 5.66 -26.38
N PRO A 5 -40.28 4.63 -26.08
CA PRO A 5 -39.98 4.28 -24.71
C PRO A 5 -38.98 5.27 -24.11
N ALA A 6 -39.22 5.55 -22.83
CA ALA A 6 -38.62 6.58 -22.02
C ALA A 6 -37.08 6.52 -21.97
N SER A 7 -36.50 7.71 -21.99
CA SER A 7 -35.10 8.02 -21.73
C SER A 7 -34.62 7.36 -20.42
N ARG A 8 -33.68 6.42 -20.53
CA ARG A 8 -32.84 5.98 -19.40
C ARG A 8 -32.05 7.19 -18.91
N GLN A 9 -32.45 7.74 -17.76
CA GLN A 9 -31.61 8.66 -17.02
C GLN A 9 -30.33 7.93 -16.62
N LEU A 10 -29.20 8.41 -17.14
CA LEU A 10 -27.87 8.00 -16.71
C LEU A 10 -27.72 8.40 -15.24
N ILE A 11 -27.76 7.42 -14.35
CA ILE A 11 -27.33 7.58 -12.97
C ILE A 11 -25.90 8.11 -13.03
N PRO A 12 -25.56 9.22 -12.35
CA PRO A 12 -24.21 9.74 -12.37
C PRO A 12 -23.30 8.65 -11.81
N LYS A 13 -22.35 8.18 -12.64
CA LYS A 13 -21.25 7.33 -12.17
C LYS A 13 -20.61 8.08 -11.01
N GLN A 14 -20.78 7.59 -9.79
CA GLN A 14 -19.98 8.03 -8.67
C GLN A 14 -18.53 7.72 -9.03
N GLN A 15 -17.83 8.72 -9.58
CA GLN A 15 -16.39 8.73 -9.58
C GLN A 15 -16.00 8.86 -8.12
N TRP A 16 -15.74 7.71 -7.50
CA TRP A 16 -15.03 7.64 -6.25
C TRP A 16 -13.65 8.25 -6.51
N LYS A 17 -13.53 9.56 -6.26
CA LYS A 17 -12.24 10.25 -6.17
C LYS A 17 -11.63 9.76 -4.87
N PHE A 18 -11.00 8.59 -4.90
CA PHE A 18 -10.13 8.22 -3.80
C PHE A 18 -8.87 9.06 -3.90
N VAL A 19 -8.70 9.75 -2.78
CA VAL A 19 -7.78 10.82 -2.50
C VAL A 19 -6.41 10.24 -2.23
N ALA A 20 -5.37 11.01 -2.53
CA ALA A 20 -3.96 10.63 -2.47
C ALA A 20 -3.63 9.77 -1.24
N CYS A 21 -3.31 8.50 -1.47
CA CYS A 21 -2.48 7.76 -0.54
C CYS A 21 -1.11 8.42 -0.60
N LEU A 22 -0.82 9.25 0.40
CA LEU A 22 0.56 9.54 0.79
C LEU A 22 1.11 8.18 1.28
N SER A 23 2.31 7.78 0.88
CA SER A 23 2.99 6.64 1.51
C SER A 23 4.31 7.14 2.02
N GLN A 24 4.55 7.04 3.34
CA GLN A 24 5.82 7.40 3.96
C GLN A 24 6.54 6.14 4.41
N GLU A 25 7.58 5.74 3.68
CA GLU A 25 8.31 4.53 4.02
C GLU A 25 9.42 4.76 5.05
N ARG A 26 9.48 3.90 6.07
CA ARG A 26 10.63 3.73 6.97
C ARG A 26 11.09 2.28 6.94
N THR A 27 12.40 2.07 6.99
CA THR A 27 12.95 0.72 7.10
C THR A 27 13.21 0.35 8.55
N LEU A 28 12.72 -0.82 8.92
CA LEU A 28 13.06 -1.46 10.18
C LEU A 28 14.37 -2.25 9.97
N ARG A 29 15.45 -1.83 10.62
CA ARG A 29 16.73 -2.56 10.65
C ARG A 29 17.31 -2.56 12.05
N ASN A 30 17.70 -3.76 12.51
CA ASN A 30 18.44 -3.94 13.76
C ASN A 30 19.81 -4.63 13.58
N SER A 31 20.38 -4.76 12.37
CA SER A 31 21.68 -5.45 12.21
C SER A 31 22.57 -5.00 11.04
N THR A 32 23.87 -5.02 11.31
CA THR A 32 25.02 -4.66 10.47
C THR A 32 25.58 -5.90 9.77
N ALA A 33 25.16 -6.25 8.55
CA ALA A 33 25.90 -7.19 7.67
C ALA A 33 25.43 -7.18 6.20
N HIS A 34 26.32 -7.66 5.32
CA HIS A 34 26.42 -7.44 3.88
C HIS A 34 25.48 -8.28 3.00
N ASN A 35 24.75 -7.65 2.08
CA ASN A 35 24.37 -8.22 0.77
C ASN A 35 23.85 -7.11 -0.17
N ILE A 36 24.60 -6.78 -1.23
CA ILE A 36 24.48 -5.51 -1.98
C ILE A 36 23.43 -5.55 -3.13
N VAL A 37 22.92 -6.71 -3.54
CA VAL A 37 22.10 -6.83 -4.78
C VAL A 37 20.59 -6.88 -4.54
N THR A 38 20.11 -7.41 -3.40
CA THR A 38 18.68 -7.38 -3.01
C THR A 38 18.23 -6.02 -2.46
N PHE A 39 19.21 -5.15 -2.17
CA PHE A 39 19.00 -3.87 -1.50
C PHE A 39 18.42 -2.76 -2.38
N ALA A 40 18.58 -2.83 -3.71
CA ALA A 40 18.15 -1.76 -4.61
C ALA A 40 16.61 -1.59 -4.68
N LEU A 41 15.85 -2.59 -4.22
CA LEU A 41 14.39 -2.60 -4.20
C LEU A 41 13.79 -2.50 -2.79
N LEU A 42 14.63 -2.52 -1.75
CA LEU A 42 14.18 -2.46 -0.36
C LEU A 42 14.78 -1.34 0.46
N LEU A 43 15.84 -0.66 0.02
CA LEU A 43 16.49 0.36 0.83
C LEU A 43 17.54 1.17 0.06
N PHE A 44 17.25 2.45 -0.19
CA PHE A 44 18.30 3.46 -0.36
C PHE A 44 18.37 4.42 0.84
N PHE A 45 18.56 3.90 2.06
CA PHE A 45 19.03 4.72 3.20
C PHE A 45 20.28 4.17 3.86
N ALA A 46 21.38 4.88 3.62
CA ALA A 46 22.43 5.14 4.60
C ALA A 46 23.00 6.53 4.27
N GLY A 47 22.77 7.50 5.16
CA GLY A 47 23.29 8.86 4.99
C GLY A 47 22.48 9.90 5.76
N CYS A 48 22.96 10.19 6.97
CA CYS A 48 22.69 11.33 7.84
C CYS A 48 21.26 11.61 8.35
N TYR A 49 21.17 11.48 9.68
CA TYR A 49 20.23 12.06 10.60
C TYR A 49 19.99 13.57 10.36
N SER A 50 18.72 13.96 10.22
CA SER A 50 18.13 15.09 10.94
C SER A 50 16.61 14.90 10.98
N GLN A 51 16.03 14.86 12.18
CA GLN A 51 14.59 14.90 12.35
C GLN A 51 14.06 16.27 11.88
N PRO A 52 12.89 16.35 11.22
CA PRO A 52 12.16 17.60 11.19
C PRO A 52 11.64 17.88 12.61
N GLU A 53 11.95 19.06 13.12
CA GLU A 53 11.40 19.57 14.37
C GLU A 53 9.86 19.52 14.28
N ARG A 54 9.23 18.73 15.16
CA ARG A 54 7.86 19.02 15.57
C ARG A 54 7.88 20.43 16.13
N GLY A 55 7.12 21.33 15.51
CA GLY A 55 7.07 22.74 15.87
C GLY A 55 7.07 22.95 17.38
N SER A 56 8.03 23.73 17.83
CA SER A 56 8.17 24.19 19.21
C SER A 56 6.83 24.70 19.71
N ARG A 57 6.27 24.01 20.71
CA ARG A 57 5.18 24.56 21.51
C ARG A 57 5.67 25.86 22.13
N PRO A 58 4.84 26.92 22.20
CA PRO A 58 5.19 28.11 22.95
C PRO A 58 5.51 27.71 24.39
N ASN A 59 6.58 28.27 24.93
CA ASN A 59 7.01 28.10 26.31
C ASN A 59 5.92 28.70 27.20
N VAL A 60 5.06 27.85 27.77
CA VAL A 60 4.06 28.28 28.76
C VAL A 60 4.79 28.38 30.09
N ASP A 61 4.85 29.60 30.62
CA ASP A 61 5.37 29.92 31.94
C ASP A 61 4.65 29.08 33.01
N LEU A 62 5.40 28.19 33.67
CA LEU A 62 4.88 27.16 34.58
C LEU A 62 4.85 27.59 36.06
N ASP A 63 4.93 28.89 36.36
CA ASP A 63 5.07 29.37 37.74
C ASP A 63 3.80 29.96 38.39
N SER A 64 2.60 29.75 37.82
CA SER A 64 1.38 30.31 38.45
C SER A 64 0.06 29.57 38.22
N VAL A 65 0.03 28.24 38.41
CA VAL A 65 -1.25 27.53 38.62
C VAL A 65 -1.22 26.80 39.96
N GLY A 66 -1.99 27.36 40.90
CA GLY A 66 -2.09 26.90 42.28
C GLY A 66 -2.77 25.53 42.38
N ARG A 67 -2.13 24.63 43.12
CA ARG A 67 -2.58 23.82 44.27
C ARG A 67 -4.05 23.35 44.46
N GLU A 68 -5.02 23.65 43.60
CA GLU A 68 -6.42 23.21 43.73
C GLU A 68 -6.81 22.04 42.79
N ASP A 69 -5.99 21.70 41.79
CA ASP A 69 -6.29 20.59 40.86
C ASP A 69 -5.81 19.21 41.34
N ALA A 70 -5.17 19.12 42.51
CA ALA A 70 -4.64 17.86 43.05
C ALA A 70 -5.71 16.91 43.62
N GLU A 71 -6.94 17.38 43.88
CA GLU A 71 -8.02 16.54 44.43
C GLU A 71 -9.01 16.02 43.38
N ARG A 72 -8.97 16.51 42.13
CA ARG A 72 -9.89 16.07 41.06
C ARG A 72 -9.35 14.91 40.20
N ALA A 73 -8.08 14.56 40.35
CA ALA A 73 -7.45 13.46 39.61
C ALA A 73 -7.69 12.06 40.22
N ALA A 74 -8.43 11.95 41.34
CA ALA A 74 -8.65 10.69 42.06
C ALA A 74 -9.96 9.94 41.70
N GLN A 75 -10.67 10.36 40.66
CA GLN A 75 -11.86 9.67 40.13
C GLN A 75 -11.67 9.22 38.67
N ALA A 76 -10.45 8.85 38.28
CA ALA A 76 -10.25 8.05 37.08
C ALA A 76 -10.66 6.61 37.41
N ASP A 77 -11.75 6.15 36.79
CA ASP A 77 -12.28 4.79 36.89
C ASP A 77 -11.18 3.77 36.54
N PRO A 78 -10.67 2.97 37.49
CA PRO A 78 -9.57 2.04 37.24
C PRO A 78 -10.03 0.75 36.51
N GLY A 79 -11.23 0.74 35.93
CA GLY A 79 -11.88 -0.49 35.42
C GLY A 79 -12.06 -0.59 33.89
N ALA A 80 -11.66 0.40 33.09
CA ALA A 80 -11.71 0.26 31.64
C ALA A 80 -10.47 -0.53 31.17
N GLU A 81 -10.48 -1.84 31.39
CA GLU A 81 -9.62 -2.77 30.66
C GLU A 81 -9.95 -2.62 29.17
N GLU A 82 -9.07 -1.92 28.45
CA GLU A 82 -9.16 -1.76 27.00
C GLU A 82 -9.07 -3.17 26.39
N GLU A 83 -10.21 -3.71 25.98
CA GLU A 83 -10.30 -5.05 25.38
C GLU A 83 -9.40 -5.07 24.14
N VAL A 84 -8.26 -5.75 24.26
CA VAL A 84 -7.27 -5.84 23.19
C VAL A 84 -7.86 -6.74 22.10
N GLU A 85 -8.53 -6.12 21.13
CA GLU A 85 -9.09 -6.83 19.99
C GLU A 85 -7.94 -7.47 19.18
N GLU A 86 -7.98 -8.79 19.06
CA GLU A 86 -6.99 -9.57 18.30
C GLU A 86 -7.08 -9.19 16.81
N PRO A 87 -5.94 -9.09 16.09
CA PRO A 87 -5.97 -8.77 14.67
C PRO A 87 -6.77 -9.79 13.86
N THR A 88 -7.69 -9.32 13.03
CA THR A 88 -8.43 -10.20 12.12
C THR A 88 -7.58 -10.55 10.90
N GLU A 89 -7.40 -11.84 10.63
CA GLU A 89 -6.72 -12.33 9.43
C GLU A 89 -7.63 -12.22 8.20
N ALA A 90 -7.15 -11.56 7.16
CA ALA A 90 -7.90 -11.36 5.92
C ALA A 90 -7.30 -12.18 4.77
N LEU A 91 -8.07 -13.15 4.29
CA LEU A 91 -7.66 -14.09 3.25
C LEU A 91 -8.20 -13.68 1.89
N SER A 92 -7.37 -13.80 0.86
CA SER A 92 -7.84 -13.70 -0.52
C SER A 92 -8.74 -14.88 -0.88
N GLY A 93 -9.68 -14.65 -1.79
CA GLY A 93 -10.46 -15.74 -2.37
C GLY A 93 -11.81 -16.03 -1.74
N GLU A 94 -12.19 -15.29 -0.69
CA GLU A 94 -13.43 -15.50 0.04
C GLU A 94 -14.58 -14.68 -0.54
N GLN A 95 -14.32 -13.40 -0.83
CA GLN A 95 -15.30 -12.47 -1.36
C GLN A 95 -14.65 -11.54 -2.38
N ALA A 96 -15.47 -11.07 -3.34
CA ALA A 96 -15.00 -10.14 -4.35
C ALA A 96 -14.73 -8.76 -3.74
N TRP A 97 -13.55 -8.19 -4.02
CA TRP A 97 -13.15 -6.84 -3.62
C TRP A 97 -13.54 -5.78 -4.66
N ILE A 98 -13.87 -6.21 -5.87
CA ILE A 98 -14.35 -5.34 -6.94
C ILE A 98 -15.38 -6.06 -7.82
N THR A 99 -16.40 -5.33 -8.26
CA THR A 99 -17.47 -5.82 -9.14
C THR A 99 -17.38 -5.18 -10.54
N ASN A 100 -18.00 -5.82 -11.54
CA ASN A 100 -17.91 -5.36 -12.93
C ASN A 100 -18.49 -3.95 -13.16
N ASP A 101 -19.47 -3.52 -12.36
CA ASP A 101 -20.05 -2.18 -12.41
C ASP A 101 -19.14 -1.08 -11.84
N GLN A 102 -18.13 -1.47 -11.05
CA GLN A 102 -17.08 -0.58 -10.56
C GLN A 102 -15.91 -0.43 -11.56
N LEU A 103 -15.95 -1.16 -12.69
CA LEU A 103 -14.90 -1.15 -13.69
C LEU A 103 -15.23 -0.24 -14.90
N PRO A 104 -14.22 0.38 -15.53
CA PRO A 104 -12.82 0.42 -15.11
C PRO A 104 -12.65 1.31 -13.87
N TRP A 105 -11.64 0.99 -13.06
CA TRP A 105 -11.24 1.77 -11.91
C TRP A 105 -9.83 2.30 -12.10
N GLU A 106 -9.57 3.55 -11.72
CA GLU A 106 -8.27 4.18 -11.83
C GLU A 106 -7.95 4.97 -10.55
N ALA A 107 -6.69 4.95 -10.14
CA ALA A 107 -6.21 5.74 -9.02
C ALA A 107 -4.77 6.20 -9.23
N SER A 108 -4.42 7.31 -8.59
CA SER A 108 -3.05 7.82 -8.54
C SER A 108 -2.64 8.05 -7.10
N PHE A 109 -1.45 7.56 -6.75
CA PHE A 109 -0.89 7.65 -5.41
C PHE A 109 0.41 8.44 -5.44
N LEU A 110 0.66 9.23 -4.40
CA LEU A 110 1.91 9.98 -4.28
C LEU A 110 2.84 9.25 -3.32
N GLN A 111 4.10 9.13 -3.72
CA GLN A 111 5.09 8.42 -2.92
C GLN A 111 6.01 9.42 -2.23
N TYR A 112 6.18 9.24 -0.92
CA TYR A 112 7.01 10.08 -0.07
C TYR A 112 8.06 9.23 0.64
N LEU A 113 9.24 9.80 0.79
CA LEU A 113 10.34 9.17 1.49
C LEU A 113 10.91 10.20 2.46
N ASN A 114 10.81 9.91 3.76
CA ASN A 114 11.14 10.86 4.83
C ASN A 114 10.48 12.24 4.66
N GLY A 115 9.21 12.27 4.24
CA GLY A 115 8.44 13.49 4.02
C GLY A 115 8.77 14.24 2.73
N VAL A 116 9.72 13.75 1.93
CA VAL A 116 10.04 14.32 0.61
C VAL A 116 9.30 13.52 -0.46
N ARG A 117 8.58 14.20 -1.36
CA ARG A 117 7.95 13.53 -2.51
C ARG A 117 9.03 12.95 -3.41
N VAL A 118 8.99 11.64 -3.63
CA VAL A 118 9.91 10.92 -4.51
C VAL A 118 9.23 10.40 -5.77
N GLY A 119 7.91 10.35 -5.83
CA GLY A 119 7.29 9.74 -7.01
C GLY A 119 5.78 9.73 -7.00
N TYR A 120 5.26 8.88 -7.87
CA TYR A 120 3.86 8.53 -7.93
C TYR A 120 3.67 7.13 -8.51
N THR A 121 2.52 6.55 -8.20
CA THR A 121 2.02 5.32 -8.80
C THR A 121 0.68 5.60 -9.46
N GLN A 122 0.48 5.08 -10.67
CA GLN A 122 -0.83 5.03 -11.31
C GLN A 122 -1.30 3.59 -11.36
N PHE A 123 -2.55 3.36 -10.99
CA PHE A 123 -3.23 2.08 -11.15
C PHE A 123 -4.40 2.20 -12.11
N SER A 124 -4.61 1.17 -12.91
CA SER A 124 -5.89 0.93 -13.57
C SER A 124 -6.30 -0.53 -13.41
N ILE A 125 -7.58 -0.75 -13.14
CA ILE A 125 -8.21 -2.06 -13.09
C ILE A 125 -9.21 -2.10 -14.23
N LEU A 126 -8.98 -3.02 -15.16
CA LEU A 126 -9.75 -3.16 -16.37
C LEU A 126 -10.72 -4.34 -16.25
N PRO A 127 -11.88 -4.26 -16.93
CA PRO A 127 -12.81 -5.38 -17.00
C PRO A 127 -12.14 -6.64 -17.56
N PRO A 128 -12.68 -7.83 -17.24
CA PRO A 128 -12.19 -9.08 -17.81
C PRO A 128 -12.18 -9.04 -19.33
N ALA A 129 -11.16 -9.61 -19.95
CA ALA A 129 -11.10 -9.80 -21.40
C ALA A 129 -12.20 -10.76 -21.92
N LEU A 130 -12.71 -11.64 -21.05
CA LEU A 130 -13.77 -12.60 -21.35
C LEU A 130 -15.04 -12.23 -20.58
N GLU A 131 -16.15 -12.10 -21.29
CA GLU A 131 -17.46 -11.84 -20.69
C GLU A 131 -17.79 -12.93 -19.64
N ASN A 132 -18.31 -12.52 -18.48
CA ASN A 132 -18.61 -13.38 -17.32
C ASN A 132 -17.40 -14.02 -16.60
N SER A 133 -16.17 -13.71 -17.00
CA SER A 133 -15.01 -14.08 -16.20
C SER A 133 -14.97 -13.25 -14.91
N ARG A 134 -14.53 -13.87 -13.81
CA ARG A 134 -14.21 -13.17 -12.55
C ARG A 134 -12.77 -12.64 -12.54
N GLN A 135 -12.13 -12.53 -13.69
CA GLN A 135 -10.77 -12.02 -13.81
C GLN A 135 -10.77 -10.51 -13.97
N VAL A 136 -9.72 -9.87 -13.50
CA VAL A 136 -9.46 -8.45 -13.71
C VAL A 136 -8.02 -8.31 -14.20
N THR A 137 -7.80 -7.32 -15.05
CA THR A 137 -6.44 -6.93 -15.44
C THR A 137 -6.06 -5.69 -14.65
N ILE A 138 -5.00 -5.81 -13.86
CA ILE A 138 -4.43 -4.72 -13.09
C ILE A 138 -3.22 -4.19 -13.84
N ARG A 139 -3.14 -2.89 -14.05
CA ARG A 139 -1.93 -2.20 -14.50
C ARG A 139 -1.45 -1.25 -13.43
N ARG A 140 -0.14 -1.24 -13.19
CA ARG A 140 0.54 -0.34 -12.27
C ARG A 140 1.73 0.29 -12.98
N ASP A 141 1.81 1.60 -12.96
CA ASP A 141 2.97 2.35 -13.42
C ASP A 141 3.52 3.21 -12.29
N ASP A 142 4.77 2.94 -11.90
CA ASP A 142 5.50 3.68 -10.87
C ASP A 142 6.57 4.56 -11.53
N SER A 143 6.70 5.78 -11.04
CA SER A 143 7.81 6.68 -11.39
C SER A 143 8.41 7.27 -10.12
N ILE A 144 9.59 6.78 -9.75
CA ILE A 144 10.30 7.16 -8.53
C ILE A 144 11.60 7.85 -8.92
N GLU A 145 11.87 8.99 -8.30
CA GLU A 145 13.09 9.77 -8.38
C GLU A 145 13.53 10.18 -6.98
N PHE A 146 14.79 9.91 -6.64
CA PHE A 146 15.36 10.32 -5.37
C PHE A 146 16.83 10.70 -5.55
N THR A 147 17.32 11.56 -4.65
CA THR A 147 18.70 12.02 -4.65
C THR A 147 19.39 11.58 -3.37
N ARG A 148 20.55 10.94 -3.50
CA ARG A 148 21.38 10.52 -2.36
C ARG A 148 22.84 10.83 -2.65
N ALA A 149 23.53 11.47 -1.69
CA ALA A 149 24.92 11.89 -1.84
C ALA A 149 25.17 12.70 -3.15
N GLY A 150 24.19 13.54 -3.53
CA GLY A 150 24.25 14.35 -4.76
C GLY A 150 23.98 13.59 -6.07
N GLN A 151 23.72 12.28 -6.02
CA GLN A 151 23.37 11.48 -7.20
C GLN A 151 21.87 11.23 -7.27
N THR A 152 21.24 11.63 -8.36
CA THR A 152 19.83 11.37 -8.64
C THR A 152 19.66 10.04 -9.35
N SER A 153 18.83 9.17 -8.78
CA SER A 153 18.41 7.90 -9.38
C SER A 153 16.95 7.99 -9.80
N ARG A 154 16.62 7.45 -10.98
CA ARG A 154 15.24 7.36 -11.46
C ARG A 154 14.92 5.90 -11.79
N ILE A 155 13.83 5.43 -11.19
CA ILE A 155 13.29 4.08 -11.37
C ILE A 155 11.89 4.22 -11.96
N LYS A 156 11.63 3.48 -13.03
CA LYS A 156 10.29 3.30 -13.58
C LYS A 156 9.91 1.84 -13.49
N VAL A 157 8.71 1.54 -13.04
CA VAL A 157 8.18 0.19 -12.99
C VAL A 157 6.86 0.18 -13.75
N SER A 158 6.70 -0.75 -14.69
CA SER A 158 5.42 -1.02 -15.33
C SER A 158 5.05 -2.47 -15.05
N LEU A 159 3.88 -2.69 -14.47
CA LEU A 159 3.39 -4.01 -14.11
C LEU A 159 1.99 -4.22 -14.68
N GLU A 160 1.78 -5.35 -15.33
CA GLU A 160 0.46 -5.85 -15.71
C GLU A 160 0.24 -7.21 -15.04
N SER A 161 -0.87 -7.38 -14.33
CA SER A 161 -1.23 -8.62 -13.65
C SER A 161 -2.65 -9.05 -13.98
N GLN A 162 -2.82 -10.35 -14.19
CA GLN A 162 -4.13 -10.97 -14.22
C GLN A 162 -4.43 -11.53 -12.83
N GLU A 163 -5.53 -11.08 -12.26
CA GLU A 163 -6.00 -11.53 -10.96
C GLU A 163 -7.47 -11.92 -11.03
N THR A 164 -7.94 -12.54 -9.97
CA THR A 164 -9.36 -12.80 -9.74
C THR A 164 -9.95 -11.63 -8.94
N ALA A 165 -11.25 -11.39 -9.11
CA ALA A 165 -11.99 -10.35 -8.40
C ALA A 165 -12.05 -10.57 -6.88
N ASP A 166 -11.64 -11.75 -6.39
CA ASP A 166 -11.46 -12.08 -4.97
C ASP A 166 -9.99 -11.99 -4.51
N GLY A 167 -9.09 -11.46 -5.34
CA GLY A 167 -7.74 -11.05 -4.95
C GLY A 167 -6.66 -12.12 -5.12
N ARG A 168 -6.96 -13.28 -5.73
CA ARG A 168 -5.94 -14.28 -6.06
C ARG A 168 -5.23 -13.92 -7.36
N MET A 169 -3.90 -13.86 -7.31
CA MET A 169 -3.05 -13.64 -8.48
C MET A 169 -3.00 -14.87 -9.39
N LEU A 170 -3.01 -14.66 -10.72
CA LEU A 170 -2.88 -15.71 -11.73
C LEU A 170 -1.53 -15.63 -12.45
N ASP A 171 -1.19 -14.43 -12.94
CA ASP A 171 0.08 -14.14 -13.60
C ASP A 171 0.38 -12.64 -13.55
N PHE A 172 1.64 -12.29 -13.82
CA PHE A 172 2.03 -10.90 -14.06
C PHE A 172 3.27 -10.79 -14.95
N VAL A 173 3.43 -9.60 -15.51
CA VAL A 173 4.67 -9.13 -16.13
C VAL A 173 5.04 -7.80 -15.49
N GLU A 174 6.25 -7.72 -14.94
CA GLU A 174 6.83 -6.50 -14.37
C GLU A 174 8.07 -6.12 -15.17
N THR A 175 8.15 -4.87 -15.61
CA THR A 175 9.32 -4.27 -16.25
C THR A 175 9.84 -3.14 -15.39
N THR A 176 11.07 -3.27 -14.93
CA THR A 176 11.76 -2.25 -14.13
C THR A 176 12.90 -1.65 -14.94
N VAL A 177 12.85 -0.33 -15.12
CA VAL A 177 13.90 0.46 -15.77
C VAL A 177 14.61 1.29 -14.72
N ASN A 178 15.90 1.05 -14.54
CA ASN A 178 16.77 1.83 -13.64
C ASN A 178 17.99 2.31 -14.43
N GLY A 179 18.00 3.59 -14.78
CA GLY A 179 19.01 4.16 -15.67
C GLY A 179 19.02 3.47 -17.04
N ARG A 180 20.12 2.78 -17.38
CA ARG A 180 20.26 2.01 -18.63
C ARG A 180 19.89 0.53 -18.49
N HIS A 181 19.62 0.07 -17.27
CA HIS A 181 19.29 -1.33 -17.00
C HIS A 181 17.79 -1.54 -17.10
N THR A 182 17.39 -2.56 -17.87
CA THR A 182 16.01 -3.03 -17.95
C THR A 182 15.94 -4.46 -17.43
N LEU A 183 15.05 -4.68 -16.48
CA LEU A 183 14.76 -5.96 -15.86
C LEU A 183 13.32 -6.32 -16.22
N VAL A 184 13.10 -7.49 -16.80
CA VAL A 184 11.74 -7.99 -17.09
C VAL A 184 11.52 -9.26 -16.30
N THR A 185 10.47 -9.29 -15.48
CA THR A 185 10.05 -10.47 -14.71
C THR A 185 8.67 -10.91 -15.19
N LYS A 186 8.56 -12.15 -15.64
CA LYS A 186 7.28 -12.80 -15.96
C LYS A 186 7.00 -13.85 -14.91
N ALA A 187 5.77 -13.92 -14.43
CA ALA A 187 5.38 -14.93 -13.46
C ALA A 187 4.05 -15.58 -13.84
N ARG A 188 3.92 -16.88 -13.57
CA ARG A 188 2.68 -17.62 -13.76
C ARG A 188 2.43 -18.58 -12.59
N LEU A 189 1.25 -18.47 -11.99
CA LEU A 189 0.82 -19.35 -10.90
C LEU A 189 0.26 -20.64 -11.48
N SER A 190 0.73 -21.77 -10.96
CA SER A 190 0.15 -23.07 -11.25
C SER A 190 0.27 -23.97 -10.03
N ARG A 191 -0.85 -24.54 -9.58
CA ARG A 191 -0.92 -25.48 -8.45
C ARG A 191 -0.24 -24.93 -7.18
N GLY A 192 -0.48 -23.66 -6.84
CA GLY A 192 0.09 -22.99 -5.66
C GLY A 192 1.59 -22.69 -5.75
N VAL A 193 2.20 -22.84 -6.93
CA VAL A 193 3.60 -22.48 -7.17
C VAL A 193 3.67 -21.43 -8.27
N LEU A 194 4.23 -20.27 -7.92
CA LEU A 194 4.50 -19.20 -8.85
C LEU A 194 5.86 -19.43 -9.50
N ARG A 195 5.89 -19.65 -10.81
CA ARG A 195 7.14 -19.76 -11.58
C ARG A 195 7.51 -18.41 -12.13
N LEU A 196 8.70 -17.93 -11.81
CA LEU A 196 9.21 -16.65 -12.28
C LEU A 196 10.31 -16.87 -13.31
N THR A 197 10.31 -16.04 -14.36
CA THR A 197 11.39 -15.92 -15.33
C THR A 197 11.81 -14.46 -15.37
N THR A 198 13.07 -14.20 -15.04
CA THR A 198 13.66 -12.87 -15.00
C THR A 198 14.70 -12.75 -16.10
N THR A 199 14.63 -11.69 -16.89
CA THR A 199 15.61 -11.38 -17.93
C THR A 199 16.27 -10.03 -17.66
N VAL A 200 17.60 -9.98 -17.72
CA VAL A 200 18.43 -8.77 -17.64
C VAL A 200 19.44 -8.81 -18.78
N GLY A 201 19.26 -7.94 -19.78
CA GLY A 201 20.03 -8.06 -21.02
C GLY A 201 19.82 -9.43 -21.66
N ASP A 202 20.90 -10.16 -21.89
CA ASP A 202 20.86 -11.51 -22.48
C ASP A 202 20.78 -12.63 -21.42
N GLU A 203 20.88 -12.30 -20.14
CA GLU A 203 20.82 -13.28 -19.05
C GLU A 203 19.38 -13.55 -18.64
N THR A 204 19.02 -14.83 -18.52
CA THR A 204 17.72 -15.26 -18.02
C THR A 204 17.87 -16.21 -16.84
N LYS A 205 17.17 -15.91 -15.74
CA LYS A 205 17.09 -16.73 -14.53
C LYS A 205 15.66 -17.18 -14.30
N THR A 206 15.48 -18.41 -13.84
CA THR A 206 14.19 -18.92 -13.38
C THR A 206 14.21 -19.22 -11.89
N GLU A 207 13.09 -19.00 -11.22
CA GLU A 207 12.91 -19.35 -9.81
C GLU A 207 11.45 -19.73 -9.55
N SER A 208 11.16 -20.28 -8.37
CA SER A 208 9.82 -20.70 -7.99
C SER A 208 9.54 -20.32 -6.55
N VAL A 209 8.34 -19.79 -6.32
CA VAL A 209 7.88 -19.32 -5.02
C VAL A 209 6.58 -20.07 -4.69
N LYS A 210 6.51 -20.67 -3.50
CA LYS A 210 5.27 -21.27 -3.00
C LYS A 210 4.32 -20.14 -2.60
N ILE A 211 3.09 -20.18 -3.08
CA ILE A 211 2.04 -19.22 -2.74
C ILE A 211 1.03 -19.93 -1.83
N PRO A 212 1.04 -19.64 -0.52
CA PRO A 212 0.03 -20.15 0.41
C PRO A 212 -1.40 -19.79 -0.05
N PHE A 213 -2.36 -20.63 0.32
CA PHE A 213 -3.77 -20.30 0.15
C PHE A 213 -4.11 -19.00 0.92
N GLY A 214 -5.02 -18.19 0.40
CA GLY A 214 -5.37 -16.89 0.99
C GLY A 214 -4.36 -15.77 0.75
N THR A 215 -3.26 -16.03 0.02
CA THR A 215 -2.30 -14.97 -0.35
C THR A 215 -2.92 -14.02 -1.35
N TRP A 216 -2.89 -12.73 -1.04
CA TRP A 216 -3.33 -11.67 -1.95
C TRP A 216 -2.31 -11.38 -3.05
N GLY A 217 -2.82 -10.93 -4.20
CA GLY A 217 -2.03 -10.50 -5.33
C GLY A 217 -1.35 -9.13 -5.17
N VAL A 218 -0.99 -8.53 -6.30
CA VAL A 218 -0.17 -7.32 -6.41
C VAL A 218 -0.86 -6.07 -5.85
N MET A 219 -2.18 -6.08 -5.75
CA MET A 219 -3.00 -5.05 -5.13
C MET A 219 -3.52 -5.45 -3.75
N GLY A 220 -2.92 -6.44 -3.08
CA GLY A 220 -3.50 -7.06 -1.89
C GLY A 220 -3.96 -6.09 -0.80
N ILE A 221 -3.17 -5.05 -0.51
CA ILE A 221 -3.54 -4.03 0.49
C ILE A 221 -4.73 -3.20 0.02
N GLN A 222 -4.71 -2.70 -1.23
CA GLN A 222 -5.81 -1.91 -1.77
C GLN A 222 -7.10 -2.73 -1.89
N ALA A 223 -6.98 -3.95 -2.40
CA ALA A 223 -8.10 -4.89 -2.54
C ALA A 223 -8.74 -5.20 -1.18
N LEU A 224 -7.92 -5.47 -0.16
CA LEU A 224 -8.39 -5.67 1.21
C LEU A 224 -9.19 -4.46 1.73
N LEU A 225 -8.66 -3.25 1.55
CA LEU A 225 -9.28 -2.01 2.03
C LEU A 225 -10.54 -1.63 1.23
N MET A 226 -10.60 -1.99 -0.05
CA MET A 226 -11.78 -1.81 -0.90
C MET A 226 -12.89 -2.80 -0.57
N GLN A 227 -12.52 -4.04 -0.23
CA GLN A 227 -13.49 -5.08 0.14
C GLN A 227 -14.18 -4.74 1.46
N ASP A 228 -13.39 -4.31 2.45
CA ASP A 228 -13.87 -4.02 3.79
C ASP A 228 -13.09 -2.82 4.35
N PRO A 229 -13.58 -1.57 4.22
CA PRO A 229 -12.87 -0.41 4.75
C PRO A 229 -12.66 -0.51 6.26
N MET A 230 -11.44 -0.20 6.73
CA MET A 230 -11.13 -0.23 8.16
C MET A 230 -11.79 0.94 8.92
N GLN A 231 -12.13 0.71 10.18
CA GLN A 231 -12.57 1.72 11.13
C GLN A 231 -11.42 2.16 12.05
N PRO A 232 -11.50 3.36 12.68
CA PRO A 232 -10.47 3.79 13.63
C PRO A 232 -10.17 2.76 14.71
N GLY A 233 -8.88 2.53 14.98
CA GLY A 233 -8.40 1.57 15.98
C GLY A 233 -8.36 0.11 15.52
N GLN A 234 -9.00 -0.25 14.40
CA GLN A 234 -8.99 -1.63 13.90
C GLN A 234 -7.60 -2.10 13.51
N LYS A 235 -7.38 -3.41 13.67
CA LYS A 235 -6.16 -4.10 13.28
C LYS A 235 -6.47 -5.26 12.37
N ARG A 236 -5.68 -5.44 11.31
CA ARG A 236 -5.80 -6.58 10.39
C ARG A 236 -4.45 -7.14 10.01
N THR A 237 -4.43 -8.41 9.70
CA THR A 237 -3.27 -9.07 9.11
C THR A 237 -3.65 -9.68 7.78
N ALA A 238 -2.70 -9.75 6.86
CA ALA A 238 -2.87 -10.45 5.60
C ALA A 238 -1.55 -10.99 5.11
N THR A 239 -1.61 -11.95 4.20
CA THR A 239 -0.45 -12.44 3.46
C THR A 239 -0.54 -11.93 2.03
N ILE A 240 0.50 -11.24 1.55
CA ILE A 240 0.52 -10.69 0.19
C ILE A 240 1.77 -11.14 -0.56
N TYR A 241 1.65 -11.29 -1.88
CA TYR A 241 2.82 -11.46 -2.73
C TYR A 241 3.34 -10.11 -3.23
N VAL A 242 4.60 -9.80 -2.98
CA VAL A 242 5.24 -8.55 -3.42
C VAL A 242 6.17 -8.86 -4.61
N PRO A 243 5.80 -8.49 -5.86
CA PRO A 243 6.56 -8.80 -7.07
C PRO A 243 8.02 -8.32 -7.01
N SER A 244 8.19 -7.11 -6.51
CA SER A 244 9.46 -6.41 -6.39
C SER A 244 10.46 -7.17 -5.48
N LEU A 245 9.94 -7.88 -4.47
CA LEU A 245 10.71 -8.71 -3.53
C LEU A 245 10.75 -10.18 -3.93
N ARG A 246 9.84 -10.58 -4.84
CA ARG A 246 9.62 -11.96 -5.28
C ARG A 246 9.35 -12.89 -4.11
N LYS A 247 8.62 -12.38 -3.13
CA LYS A 247 8.36 -13.04 -1.85
C LYS A 247 6.92 -12.85 -1.45
N VAL A 248 6.44 -13.83 -0.72
CA VAL A 248 5.23 -13.72 0.09
C VAL A 248 5.63 -13.09 1.42
N VAL A 249 4.92 -12.05 1.84
CA VAL A 249 5.17 -11.32 3.09
C VAL A 249 3.89 -11.23 3.91
N ASN A 250 4.05 -11.18 5.22
CA ASN A 250 2.95 -10.86 6.11
C ASN A 250 2.88 -9.34 6.26
N VAL A 251 1.66 -8.82 6.19
CA VAL A 251 1.37 -7.41 6.39
C VAL A 251 0.47 -7.24 7.59
N ASN A 252 0.79 -6.26 8.42
CA ASN A 252 -0.03 -5.81 9.54
C ASN A 252 -0.55 -4.41 9.20
N LEU A 253 -1.85 -4.21 9.34
CA LEU A 253 -2.53 -2.95 9.12
C LEU A 253 -3.10 -2.48 10.44
N VAL A 254 -2.85 -1.23 10.80
CA VAL A 254 -3.39 -0.60 12.01
C VAL A 254 -4.01 0.74 11.62
N ALA A 255 -5.32 0.86 11.79
CA ALA A 255 -6.03 2.10 11.55
C ALA A 255 -5.84 3.07 12.74
N GLY A 256 -5.35 4.27 12.45
CA GLY A 256 -5.26 5.35 13.41
C GLY A 256 -6.61 6.03 13.66
N GLN A 257 -6.56 7.29 14.08
CA GLN A 257 -7.73 8.16 14.15
C GLN A 257 -7.81 9.00 12.87
N LEU A 258 -9.00 9.43 12.51
CA LEU A 258 -9.19 10.38 11.42
C LEU A 258 -8.33 11.63 11.64
N GLU A 259 -7.63 12.06 10.59
CA GLU A 259 -6.77 13.23 10.63
C GLU A 259 -6.92 14.12 9.39
N ASP A 260 -6.92 15.44 9.63
CA ASP A 260 -6.94 16.43 8.55
C ASP A 260 -5.61 16.43 7.78
N THR A 261 -5.64 15.90 6.57
CA THR A 261 -4.47 15.75 5.70
C THR A 261 -4.56 16.66 4.48
N ALA A 262 -3.44 17.25 4.09
CA ALA A 262 -3.34 18.05 2.89
C ALA A 262 -3.22 17.17 1.64
N LEU A 263 -4.05 17.44 0.64
CA LEU A 263 -4.08 16.78 -0.66
C LEU A 263 -3.14 17.47 -1.64
N LEU A 264 -2.92 16.86 -2.79
CA LEU A 264 -2.00 17.36 -3.83
C LEU A 264 -2.30 18.82 -4.25
N GLU A 265 -3.59 19.18 -4.34
CA GLU A 265 -4.03 20.51 -4.76
C GLU A 265 -4.15 21.51 -3.61
N GLY A 266 -3.59 21.18 -2.43
CA GLY A 266 -3.65 22.01 -1.22
C GLY A 266 -5.01 21.97 -0.50
N GLN A 267 -6.00 21.27 -1.06
CA GLN A 267 -7.24 20.92 -0.36
C GLN A 267 -6.92 20.13 0.90
N ARG A 268 -7.77 20.21 1.92
CA ARG A 268 -7.68 19.36 3.11
C ARG A 268 -8.85 18.38 3.10
N ALA A 269 -8.59 17.15 3.50
CA ALA A 269 -9.62 16.16 3.76
C ALA A 269 -9.30 15.44 5.06
N GLU A 270 -10.34 15.11 5.80
CA GLU A 270 -10.25 14.19 6.93
C GLU A 270 -10.09 12.78 6.36
N LEU A 271 -8.95 12.15 6.64
CA LEU A 271 -8.61 10.82 6.12
C LEU A 271 -8.20 9.91 7.27
N LEU A 272 -8.44 8.61 7.11
CA LEU A 272 -8.00 7.59 8.04
C LEU A 272 -6.57 7.16 7.68
N PRO A 273 -5.57 7.39 8.55
CA PRO A 273 -4.23 6.87 8.35
C PRO A 273 -4.19 5.40 8.74
N ILE A 274 -3.75 4.55 7.83
CA ILE A 274 -3.55 3.12 8.04
C ILE A 274 -2.05 2.86 8.01
N GLU A 275 -1.49 2.58 9.18
CA GLU A 275 -0.12 2.13 9.28
C GLU A 275 -0.01 0.72 8.72
N VAL A 276 0.88 0.52 7.74
CA VAL A 276 1.13 -0.76 7.09
C VAL A 276 2.56 -1.18 7.42
N THR A 277 2.70 -2.30 8.11
CA THR A 277 4.00 -2.92 8.36
C THR A 277 4.13 -4.20 7.56
N GLN A 278 5.13 -4.28 6.69
CA GLN A 278 5.44 -5.47 5.89
C GLN A 278 6.73 -6.09 6.39
N MET A 279 6.68 -7.33 6.87
CA MET A 279 7.86 -8.04 7.35
C MET A 279 8.37 -8.97 6.25
N ILE A 280 9.61 -8.76 5.83
CA ILE A 280 10.27 -9.53 4.76
C ILE A 280 10.97 -10.76 5.35
N ASP A 281 11.47 -10.60 6.56
CA ASP A 281 11.96 -11.63 7.47
C ASP A 281 11.74 -11.16 8.92
N GLU A 282 12.26 -11.90 9.90
CA GLU A 282 12.08 -11.60 11.33
C GLU A 282 12.65 -10.23 11.76
N THR A 283 13.60 -9.67 11.00
CA THR A 283 14.39 -8.50 11.40
C THR A 283 14.33 -7.34 10.41
N ASN A 284 13.86 -7.58 9.19
CA ASN A 284 13.80 -6.60 8.12
C ASN A 284 12.36 -6.44 7.64
N GLY A 285 11.94 -5.20 7.51
CA GLY A 285 10.63 -4.84 7.01
C GLY A 285 10.57 -3.42 6.50
N SER A 286 9.42 -3.08 5.92
CA SER A 286 9.04 -1.71 5.60
C SER A 286 7.82 -1.33 6.43
N GLN A 287 7.76 -0.06 6.80
CA GLN A 287 6.60 0.57 7.41
C GLN A 287 6.17 1.69 6.49
N SER A 288 4.90 1.74 6.13
CA SER A 288 4.28 2.86 5.43
C SER A 288 3.03 3.32 6.15
N ILE A 289 2.51 4.48 5.78
CA ILE A 289 1.17 4.92 6.19
C ILE A 289 0.39 5.10 4.90
N ASN A 290 -0.83 4.61 4.85
CA ASN A 290 -1.74 4.79 3.74
C ASN A 290 -2.94 5.61 4.22
N TRP A 291 -3.23 6.73 3.57
CA TRP A 291 -4.39 7.55 3.90
C TRP A 291 -5.57 7.14 3.03
N VAL A 292 -6.69 6.80 3.67
CA VAL A 292 -7.93 6.37 3.00
C VAL A 292 -9.13 7.19 3.47
N ASN A 293 -10.21 7.20 2.69
CA ASN A 293 -11.47 7.89 2.96
C ASN A 293 -12.64 6.91 3.11
#